data_AF-A0AAU3IA52-F1
#
_entry.id   AF-A0AAU3IA52-F1
#
_cell.length_a   1.000
_cell.length_b   1.000
_cell.length_c   1.000
_cell.angle_alpha   90.00
_cell.angle_beta   90.00
_cell.angle_gamma   90.00
#
_symmetry.space_group_name_H-M   'P 1'
#
loop_
_entity.id
_entity.type
_entity.pdbx_description
1 polymer ?
#
loop_
_entity_poly.entity_id
_entity_poly.type
_entity_poly.pdbx_seq_one_letter_code
_entity_poly.pdbx_strand_id
1 'polypeptide(L)'
;MIYLSDRKLAQFLPGLRRAWPRPRISFSTPFGGLDVDTATVANSDPTGGQLARVVKHIEEAASWYAEEDVRPGQWVTFEATMNYVLLNTADTKMVVFVDVPPSQQDTRLLLHGSAQHLIGTSTLPAAAEMQDPLVQRALEGGASAPGALTAALFDRDVVEEQRPSLSTALRQMLASAEARTHPEMAAPMRGYARVTTGFRRGNHPGLLVASPLYVEFDDNLT
;
A
#
# COMPACT_ATOMS: atom_id res chain seq x y z
N MET A 1 -6.86 10.76 -2.87
CA MET A 1 -5.61 10.05 -2.47
C MET A 1 -5.58 9.79 -0.97
N ILE A 2 -5.32 8.56 -0.56
CA ILE A 2 -5.28 8.10 0.83
C ILE A 2 -3.88 7.67 1.29
N TYR A 3 -2.96 7.41 0.36
CA TYR A 3 -1.58 7.04 0.65
C TYR A 3 -0.63 7.65 -0.39
N LEU A 4 0.51 8.20 0.04
CA LEU A 4 1.60 8.65 -0.83
C LEU A 4 2.97 8.39 -0.21
N SER A 5 3.80 7.59 -0.87
CA SER A 5 5.15 7.28 -0.40
C SER A 5 6.17 8.34 -0.84
N ASP A 6 6.48 9.28 0.06
CA ASP A 6 7.55 10.27 -0.12
C ASP A 6 8.90 9.58 -0.44
N ARG A 7 9.16 8.44 0.20
CA ARG A 7 10.39 7.66 -0.02
C ARG A 7 10.50 7.14 -1.46
N LYS A 8 9.40 6.72 -2.08
CA LYS A 8 9.42 6.26 -3.48
C LYS A 8 9.47 7.43 -4.45
N LEU A 9 8.71 8.48 -4.15
CA LEU A 9 8.73 9.70 -4.96
C LEU A 9 10.15 10.30 -5.05
N ALA A 10 10.87 10.33 -3.93
CA ALA A 10 12.26 10.80 -3.86
C ALA A 10 13.26 9.96 -4.68
N GLN A 11 12.89 8.75 -5.16
CA GLN A 11 13.75 7.95 -6.05
C GLN A 11 13.77 8.51 -7.48
N PHE A 12 12.69 9.19 -7.89
CA PHE A 12 12.59 9.83 -9.21
C PHE A 12 13.09 11.28 -9.19
N LEU A 13 13.18 11.87 -8.00
CA LEU A 13 13.49 13.29 -7.81
C LEU A 13 14.72 13.46 -6.89
N PRO A 14 15.94 13.15 -7.38
CA PRO A 14 17.17 13.37 -6.61
C PRO A 14 17.33 14.86 -6.29
N GLY A 15 17.11 15.24 -5.03
CA GLY A 15 17.21 16.62 -4.54
C GLY A 15 16.02 17.10 -3.69
N LEU A 16 14.89 16.39 -3.73
CA LEU A 16 13.64 16.83 -3.09
C LEU A 16 13.58 16.64 -1.56
N ARG A 17 14.49 15.85 -0.98
CA ARG A 17 14.45 15.44 0.43
C ARG A 17 14.47 16.60 1.44
N ARG A 18 14.88 17.81 1.04
CA ARG A 18 14.95 19.00 1.90
C ARG A 18 13.78 19.97 1.78
N ALA A 19 12.97 19.87 0.73
CA ALA A 19 12.02 20.92 0.35
C ALA A 19 10.59 20.44 0.15
N TRP A 20 10.26 19.20 0.52
CA TRP A 20 8.90 18.68 0.42
C TRP A 20 8.14 18.94 1.74
N PRO A 21 7.33 20.01 1.85
CA PRO A 21 6.35 20.08 2.93
C PRO A 21 5.40 18.90 2.74
N ARG A 22 5.10 18.17 3.83
CA ARG A 22 4.04 17.16 3.83
C ARG A 22 2.81 17.78 3.17
N PRO A 23 2.33 17.24 2.05
CA PRO A 23 1.36 17.97 1.28
C PRO A 23 0.07 18.03 2.10
N ARG A 24 -0.34 19.24 2.50
CA ARG A 24 -1.75 19.53 2.78
C ARG A 24 -2.43 19.46 1.42
N ILE A 25 -2.68 18.25 0.94
CA ILE A 25 -3.51 18.05 -0.25
C ILE A 25 -4.92 18.42 0.20
N SER A 26 -5.32 19.66 -0.05
CA SER A 26 -6.69 20.09 0.10
C SER A 26 -7.49 19.45 -1.03
N PHE A 27 -8.35 18.51 -0.69
CA PHE A 27 -9.34 17.97 -1.61
C PHE A 27 -10.54 18.91 -1.66
N SER A 28 -10.91 19.38 -2.85
CA SER A 28 -12.26 19.87 -3.10
C SER A 28 -13.13 18.67 -3.46
N THR A 29 -13.95 18.20 -2.53
CA THR A 29 -15.01 17.24 -2.85
C THR A 29 -16.20 18.00 -3.44
N PRO A 30 -16.79 17.60 -4.59
CA PRO A 30 -17.93 18.29 -5.18
C PRO A 30 -19.27 18.07 -4.46
N PHE A 31 -19.27 17.50 -3.25
CA PHE A 31 -20.48 17.31 -2.45
C PHE A 31 -20.45 18.18 -1.18
N GLY A 32 -21.17 19.30 -1.28
CA GLY A 32 -21.83 20.08 -0.23
C GLY A 32 -21.29 20.05 1.21
N GLY A 33 -20.74 21.19 1.63
CA GLY A 33 -21.13 21.79 2.90
C GLY A 33 -20.26 21.48 4.13
N LEU A 34 -19.03 21.98 4.13
CA LEU A 34 -18.38 22.44 5.36
C LEU A 34 -17.34 23.50 4.99
N ASP A 35 -17.69 24.75 5.30
CA ASP A 35 -16.87 25.93 5.06
C ASP A 35 -15.62 25.84 5.95
N VAL A 36 -14.50 25.45 5.34
CA VAL A 36 -13.17 25.56 5.95
C VAL A 36 -12.49 26.64 5.16
N ASP A 37 -12.29 27.79 5.82
CA ASP A 37 -11.65 29.01 5.28
C ASP A 37 -10.57 28.67 4.25
N THR A 38 -10.95 28.83 2.98
CA THR A 38 -10.05 28.70 1.83
C THR A 38 -9.31 30.01 1.69
N ALA A 39 -8.19 30.13 2.39
CA ALA A 39 -7.23 31.18 2.10
C ALA A 39 -6.69 30.97 0.68
N THR A 40 -7.21 31.77 -0.24
CA THR A 40 -6.79 31.93 -1.63
C THR A 40 -5.30 32.25 -1.68
N VAL A 41 -4.49 31.23 -1.87
CA VAL A 41 -3.08 31.40 -2.22
C VAL A 41 -2.91 30.89 -3.64
N ALA A 42 -2.98 31.84 -4.58
CA ALA A 42 -2.41 31.68 -5.90
C ALA A 42 -0.88 31.53 -5.74
N ASN A 43 -0.44 30.32 -5.42
CA ASN A 43 0.94 29.91 -5.54
C ASN A 43 0.91 28.66 -6.41
N SER A 44 1.53 28.78 -7.59
CA SER A 44 1.97 27.68 -8.43
C SER A 44 2.20 26.42 -7.59
N ASP A 45 1.54 25.31 -7.92
CA ASP A 45 1.70 24.03 -7.23
C ASP A 45 2.83 23.22 -7.91
N PRO A 46 4.12 23.43 -7.54
CA PRO A 46 5.22 22.64 -8.09
C PRO A 46 5.10 21.16 -7.71
N THR A 47 4.36 20.86 -6.64
CA THR A 47 4.21 19.55 -6.01
C THR A 47 3.31 18.65 -6.86
N GLY A 48 2.13 19.16 -7.26
CA GLY A 48 1.21 18.48 -8.18
C GLY A 48 1.84 18.23 -9.55
N GLY A 49 2.54 19.23 -10.10
CA GLY A 49 3.21 19.09 -11.41
C GLY A 49 4.43 18.14 -11.39
N GLN A 50 5.07 17.92 -10.24
CA GLN A 50 6.13 16.92 -10.10
C GLN A 50 5.58 15.52 -9.95
N LEU A 51 4.54 15.33 -9.12
CA LEU A 51 3.86 14.04 -9.00
C LEU A 51 3.30 13.59 -10.35
N ALA A 52 2.61 14.47 -11.08
CA ALA A 52 2.06 14.16 -12.40
C ALA A 52 3.13 13.67 -13.39
N ARG A 53 4.33 14.26 -13.36
CA ARG A 53 5.46 13.81 -14.19
C ARG A 53 5.97 12.42 -13.80
N VAL A 54 6.08 12.15 -12.51
CA VAL A 54 6.49 10.82 -12.01
C VAL A 54 5.44 9.78 -12.36
N VAL A 55 4.15 10.09 -12.18
CA VAL A 55 3.04 9.19 -12.53
C VAL A 55 3.05 8.89 -14.00
N LYS A 56 3.16 9.90 -14.87
CA LYS A 56 3.25 9.70 -16.33
C LYS A 56 4.40 8.77 -16.72
N HIS A 57 5.57 8.97 -16.11
CA HIS A 57 6.72 8.11 -16.39
C HIS A 57 6.51 6.66 -15.94
N ILE A 58 5.83 6.45 -14.81
CA ILE A 58 5.50 5.11 -14.32
C ILE A 58 4.44 4.44 -15.18
N GLU A 59 3.42 5.19 -15.60
CA GLU A 59 2.34 4.72 -16.46
C GLU A 59 2.86 4.09 -17.75
N GLU A 60 3.88 4.70 -18.38
CA GLU A 60 4.54 4.17 -19.58
C GLU A 60 5.24 2.80 -19.36
N ALA A 61 5.54 2.44 -18.11
CA ALA A 61 6.27 1.23 -17.75
C ALA A 61 5.46 0.26 -16.88
N ALA A 62 4.22 0.60 -16.52
CA ALA A 62 3.41 -0.18 -15.60
C ALA A 62 2.54 -1.20 -16.33
N SER A 63 2.64 -2.46 -15.91
CA SER A 63 1.74 -3.53 -16.32
C SER A 63 0.48 -3.57 -15.45
N TRP A 64 -0.60 -4.19 -15.93
CA TRP A 64 -1.73 -4.49 -15.05
C TRP A 64 -1.32 -5.55 -14.01
N TYR A 65 -1.69 -5.36 -12.74
CA TYR A 65 -1.20 -6.21 -11.65
C TYR A 65 -1.56 -7.71 -11.80
N ALA A 66 -2.64 -8.03 -12.52
CA ALA A 66 -3.07 -9.41 -12.74
C ALA A 66 -2.41 -10.09 -13.96
N GLU A 67 -1.60 -9.36 -14.76
CA GLU A 67 -0.87 -9.91 -15.91
C GLU A 67 0.11 -11.02 -15.50
N GLU A 68 0.29 -12.00 -16.40
CA GLU A 68 0.99 -13.25 -16.08
C GLU A 68 2.49 -13.13 -15.87
N ASP A 69 3.09 -12.14 -16.50
CA ASP A 69 4.53 -11.95 -16.58
C ASP A 69 5.06 -10.91 -15.60
N VAL A 70 4.23 -10.43 -14.67
CA VAL A 70 4.63 -9.49 -13.62
C VAL A 70 5.70 -10.09 -12.69
N ARG A 71 6.82 -9.39 -12.56
CA ARG A 71 8.02 -9.78 -11.81
C ARG A 71 8.35 -8.80 -10.68
N PRO A 72 9.05 -9.27 -9.63
CA PRO A 72 9.62 -8.40 -8.60
C PRO A 72 10.42 -7.24 -9.20
N GLY A 73 10.20 -6.03 -8.67
CA GLY A 73 10.87 -4.80 -9.09
C GLY A 73 10.15 -4.02 -10.19
N GLN A 74 9.21 -4.63 -10.93
CA GLN A 74 8.39 -3.93 -11.92
C GLN A 74 7.34 -3.03 -11.28
N TRP A 75 6.89 -2.03 -12.03
CA TRP A 75 5.73 -1.22 -11.67
C TRP A 75 4.46 -1.90 -12.18
N VAL A 76 3.42 -1.83 -11.37
CA VAL A 76 2.08 -2.25 -11.75
C VAL A 76 1.09 -1.14 -11.48
N THR A 77 0.09 -1.04 -12.35
CA THR A 77 -1.14 -0.30 -12.08
C THR A 77 -2.21 -1.25 -11.56
N PHE A 78 -3.08 -0.76 -10.70
CA PHE A 78 -4.16 -1.54 -10.13
C PHE A 78 -5.42 -0.70 -9.93
N GLU A 79 -6.54 -1.38 -10.02
CA GLU A 79 -7.87 -0.97 -9.56
C GLU A 79 -8.46 -2.21 -8.88
N ALA A 80 -8.83 -2.08 -7.60
CA ALA A 80 -9.33 -3.18 -6.79
C ALA A 80 -10.18 -2.65 -5.64
N THR A 81 -11.17 -3.43 -5.23
CA THR A 81 -11.94 -3.17 -4.02
C THR A 81 -11.10 -3.64 -2.83
N MET A 82 -10.63 -2.70 -2.01
CA MET A 82 -9.65 -3.00 -0.96
C MET A 82 -10.13 -2.58 0.42
N ASN A 83 -9.75 -3.38 1.41
CA ASN A 83 -9.67 -2.98 2.81
C ASN A 83 -8.23 -2.56 3.14
N TYR A 84 -8.01 -1.92 4.29
CA TYR A 84 -6.67 -1.77 4.85
C TYR A 84 -6.66 -1.93 6.36
N VAL A 85 -5.53 -2.42 6.87
CA VAL A 85 -5.27 -2.69 8.28
C VAL A 85 -3.98 -2.01 8.72
N LEU A 86 -3.94 -1.58 9.97
CA LEU A 86 -2.73 -1.03 10.57
C LEU A 86 -2.03 -2.12 11.37
N LEU A 87 -0.76 -2.35 11.07
CA LEU A 87 0.13 -3.21 11.85
C LEU A 87 0.94 -2.32 12.76
N ASN A 88 0.62 -2.34 14.05
CA ASN A 88 1.27 -1.51 15.05
C ASN A 88 2.17 -2.41 15.91
N THR A 89 3.48 -2.16 15.82
CA THR A 89 4.49 -2.76 16.72
C THR A 89 5.15 -1.67 17.53
N ALA A 90 5.89 -2.05 18.58
CA ALA A 90 6.56 -1.11 19.48
C ALA A 90 7.39 -0.05 18.72
N ASP A 91 8.07 -0.46 17.64
CA ASP A 91 9.01 0.41 16.92
C ASP A 91 8.55 0.81 15.51
N THR A 92 7.51 0.16 14.95
CA THR A 92 7.11 0.38 13.56
C THR A 92 5.60 0.31 13.36
N LYS A 93 5.06 1.27 12.61
CA LYS A 93 3.67 1.30 12.13
C LYS A 93 3.62 1.04 10.63
N MET A 94 3.02 -0.07 10.23
CA MET A 94 2.77 -0.41 8.83
C MET A 94 1.30 -0.31 8.49
N VAL A 95 1.02 -0.10 7.21
CA VAL A 95 -0.31 -0.27 6.63
C VAL A 95 -0.26 -1.39 5.61
N VAL A 96 -1.26 -2.25 5.62
CA VAL A 96 -1.46 -3.28 4.60
C VAL A 96 -2.82 -3.06 3.95
N PHE A 97 -2.83 -2.87 2.64
CA PHE A 97 -4.06 -2.89 1.85
C PHE A 97 -4.27 -4.30 1.31
N VAL A 98 -5.48 -4.79 1.44
CA VAL A 98 -5.87 -6.14 1.07
C VAL A 98 -7.06 -6.04 0.13
N ASP A 99 -6.84 -6.49 -1.09
CA ASP A 99 -7.90 -6.70 -2.07
C ASP A 99 -8.95 -7.69 -1.51
N VAL A 100 -10.22 -7.32 -1.63
CA VAL A 100 -11.37 -8.19 -1.37
C VAL A 100 -11.72 -8.86 -2.70
N PRO A 101 -11.53 -10.18 -2.82
CA PRO A 101 -11.55 -10.84 -4.12
C PRO A 101 -12.92 -10.67 -4.80
N PRO A 102 -12.98 -10.17 -6.05
CA PRO A 102 -14.12 -10.44 -6.89
C PRO A 102 -14.11 -11.92 -7.29
N SER A 103 -15.27 -12.46 -7.63
CA SER A 103 -15.47 -13.89 -7.97
C SER A 103 -14.68 -14.40 -9.19
N GLN A 104 -13.98 -13.52 -9.92
CA GLN A 104 -13.32 -13.83 -11.20
C GLN A 104 -11.82 -13.51 -11.26
N GLN A 105 -11.19 -12.95 -10.22
CA GLN A 105 -9.76 -12.63 -10.27
C GLN A 105 -8.90 -13.80 -9.79
N ASP A 106 -8.03 -14.28 -10.68
CA ASP A 106 -7.06 -15.35 -10.41
C ASP A 106 -5.82 -14.86 -9.65
N THR A 107 -5.70 -13.57 -9.34
CA THR A 107 -4.57 -13.01 -8.58
C THR A 107 -5.06 -11.99 -7.56
N ARG A 108 -4.74 -12.23 -6.29
CA ARG A 108 -4.98 -11.33 -5.17
C ARG A 108 -3.88 -10.29 -5.06
N LEU A 109 -4.23 -9.08 -4.66
CA LEU A 109 -3.28 -7.99 -4.44
C LEU A 109 -3.14 -7.64 -2.95
N LEU A 110 -1.90 -7.64 -2.47
CA LEU A 110 -1.54 -7.16 -1.13
C LEU A 110 -0.54 -6.03 -1.24
N LEU A 111 -0.90 -4.85 -0.73
CA LEU A 111 -0.02 -3.69 -0.72
C LEU A 111 0.53 -3.46 0.68
N HIS A 112 1.83 -3.25 0.82
CA HIS A 112 2.44 -2.91 2.12
C HIS A 112 3.16 -1.56 2.06
N GLY A 113 3.00 -0.78 3.12
CA GLY A 113 3.57 0.56 3.24
C GLY A 113 3.80 0.97 4.68
N SER A 114 4.46 2.12 4.86
CA SER A 114 4.55 2.75 6.18
C SER A 114 3.28 3.53 6.47
N ALA A 115 2.72 3.40 7.67
CA ALA A 115 1.51 4.12 8.08
C ALA A 115 1.72 5.65 8.08
N GLN A 116 2.97 6.13 8.16
CA GLN A 116 3.29 7.56 8.11
C GLN A 116 2.97 8.23 6.76
N HIS A 117 2.76 7.43 5.72
CA HIS A 117 2.43 7.87 4.37
C HIS A 117 0.90 7.91 4.12
N LEU A 118 0.09 7.53 5.11
CA LEU A 118 -1.36 7.70 5.05
C LEU A 118 -1.72 9.18 5.16
N ILE A 119 -2.70 9.59 4.37
CA ILE A 119 -3.22 10.97 4.31
C ILE A 119 -4.61 10.98 4.94
N GLY A 120 -4.90 11.95 5.81
CA GLY A 120 -6.23 12.11 6.41
C GLY A 120 -6.57 11.14 7.55
N THR A 121 -5.57 10.64 8.27
CA THR A 121 -5.73 9.62 9.35
C THR A 121 -6.62 10.02 10.53
N SER A 122 -7.18 11.23 10.58
CA SER A 122 -8.11 11.66 11.63
C SER A 122 -9.55 11.19 11.42
N THR A 123 -9.93 10.75 10.22
CA THR A 123 -11.34 10.44 9.87
C THR A 123 -11.55 9.10 9.19
N LEU A 124 -10.49 8.31 9.07
CA LEU A 124 -10.57 6.99 8.48
C LEU A 124 -11.30 6.01 9.42
N PRO A 125 -12.27 5.20 8.94
CA PRO A 125 -12.95 4.21 9.77
C PRO A 125 -11.90 3.33 10.43
N ALA A 126 -12.03 3.11 11.74
CA ALA A 126 -11.01 2.54 12.61
C ALA A 126 -10.30 1.37 11.92
N ALA A 127 -9.10 1.64 11.38
CA ALA A 127 -8.32 0.61 10.72
C ALA A 127 -8.12 -0.49 11.76
N ALA A 128 -8.47 -1.72 11.40
CA ALA A 128 -8.33 -2.82 12.36
C ALA A 128 -6.85 -2.94 12.73
N GLU A 129 -6.54 -2.70 14.01
CA GLU A 129 -5.20 -2.90 14.52
C GLU A 129 -4.93 -4.40 14.57
N MET A 130 -3.89 -4.84 13.88
CA MET A 130 -3.44 -6.21 13.92
C MET A 130 -2.16 -6.31 14.75
N GLN A 131 -2.29 -6.99 15.90
CA GLN A 131 -1.19 -7.59 16.64
C GLN A 131 -1.04 -9.01 16.10
N ASP A 132 -0.07 -9.23 15.22
CA ASP A 132 0.27 -10.57 14.72
C ASP A 132 1.67 -10.93 15.21
N PRO A 133 1.83 -11.99 16.03
CA PRO A 133 3.12 -12.35 16.62
C PRO A 133 4.20 -12.70 15.58
N LEU A 134 3.82 -13.13 14.36
CA LEU A 134 4.78 -13.35 13.27
C LEU A 134 5.29 -12.02 12.70
N VAL A 135 4.38 -11.05 12.53
CA VAL A 135 4.73 -9.68 12.10
C VAL A 135 5.44 -8.93 13.23
N GLN A 136 5.16 -9.22 14.49
CA GLN A 136 5.85 -8.61 15.61
C GLN A 136 7.31 -9.05 15.68
N ARG A 137 7.57 -10.36 15.57
CA ARG A 137 8.94 -10.92 15.46
C ARG A 137 9.69 -10.41 14.23
N ALA A 138 8.99 -10.17 13.12
CA ALA A 138 9.52 -9.52 11.92
C ALA A 138 10.17 -8.16 12.17
N LEU A 139 9.48 -7.36 12.98
CA LEU A 139 9.67 -5.93 13.12
C LEU A 139 10.65 -5.60 14.26
N GLU A 140 10.79 -6.50 15.24
CA GLU A 140 11.77 -6.42 16.34
C GLU A 140 13.23 -6.46 15.84
N GLY A 141 13.49 -6.92 14.60
CA GLY A 141 14.83 -6.96 13.99
C GLY A 141 15.39 -5.61 13.50
N GLY A 142 14.76 -4.47 13.81
CA GLY A 142 15.29 -3.13 13.54
C GLY A 142 15.30 -2.68 12.07
N ALA A 143 14.62 -3.41 11.17
CA ALA A 143 14.50 -3.04 9.76
C ALA A 143 13.31 -2.07 9.52
N SER A 144 13.41 -1.19 8.52
CA SER A 144 12.28 -0.33 8.12
C SER A 144 11.08 -1.19 7.69
N ALA A 145 9.84 -0.84 8.06
CA ALA A 145 8.57 -1.53 7.72
C ALA A 145 8.59 -2.50 6.49
N PRO A 146 8.89 -2.08 5.24
CA PRO A 146 8.96 -3.02 4.10
C PRO A 146 10.09 -4.04 4.20
N GLY A 147 11.24 -3.60 4.72
CA GLY A 147 12.42 -4.40 5.02
C GLY A 147 12.25 -5.28 6.24
N ALA A 148 11.35 -4.96 7.18
CA ALA A 148 11.01 -5.81 8.31
C ALA A 148 10.03 -6.91 7.92
N LEU A 149 9.03 -6.63 7.06
CA LEU A 149 8.24 -7.70 6.46
C LEU A 149 9.18 -8.65 5.69
N THR A 150 10.06 -8.09 4.87
CA THR A 150 11.10 -8.86 4.16
C THR A 150 12.01 -9.60 5.15
N ALA A 151 12.47 -8.95 6.23
CA ALA A 151 13.36 -9.56 7.23
C ALA A 151 12.66 -10.66 8.03
N ALA A 152 11.40 -10.54 8.44
CA ALA A 152 10.62 -11.67 9.00
C ALA A 152 10.61 -12.87 8.09
N LEU A 153 10.36 -12.57 6.81
CA LEU A 153 10.14 -13.57 5.79
C LEU A 153 11.46 -14.25 5.39
N PHE A 154 12.60 -13.65 5.75
CA PHE A 154 13.96 -14.14 5.47
C PHE A 154 14.84 -14.29 6.73
N ASP A 155 14.25 -14.24 7.93
CA ASP A 155 15.01 -14.20 9.20
C ASP A 155 15.84 -15.47 9.34
N ARG A 156 17.13 -15.32 9.67
CA ARG A 156 18.13 -16.38 9.64
C ARG A 156 18.24 -17.18 10.94
N ASP A 157 17.56 -16.76 12.01
CA ASP A 157 17.78 -17.33 13.37
C ASP A 157 16.69 -18.32 13.85
N VAL A 158 15.75 -18.74 13.01
CA VAL A 158 14.77 -19.80 13.35
C VAL A 158 15.31 -21.18 12.93
N VAL A 159 15.26 -22.19 13.80
CA VAL A 159 15.60 -23.59 13.44
C VAL A 159 14.84 -24.00 12.17
N GLU A 160 15.59 -24.42 11.15
CA GLU A 160 15.15 -24.53 9.74
C GLU A 160 13.87 -25.39 9.54
N GLU A 161 13.64 -26.35 10.44
CA GLU A 161 12.58 -27.37 10.35
C GLU A 161 11.15 -26.87 10.65
N GLN A 162 10.97 -25.66 11.18
CA GLN A 162 9.64 -25.11 11.54
C GLN A 162 9.26 -23.83 10.79
N ARG A 163 10.06 -23.39 9.81
CA ARG A 163 9.78 -22.14 9.09
C ARG A 163 8.60 -22.33 8.12
N PRO A 164 7.48 -21.60 8.28
CA PRO A 164 6.49 -21.53 7.23
C PRO A 164 7.16 -20.95 5.98
N SER A 165 6.88 -21.53 4.81
CA SER A 165 7.35 -20.94 3.56
C SER A 165 6.88 -19.49 3.44
N LEU A 166 7.61 -18.64 2.72
CA LEU A 166 7.21 -17.27 2.42
C LEU A 166 5.75 -17.18 1.95
N SER A 167 5.34 -18.11 1.10
CA SER A 167 3.97 -18.19 0.59
C SER A 167 2.95 -18.53 1.68
N THR A 168 3.32 -19.36 2.65
CA THR A 168 2.48 -19.72 3.80
C THR A 168 2.30 -18.52 4.73
N ALA A 169 3.39 -17.83 5.06
CA ALA A 169 3.35 -16.66 5.94
C ALA A 169 2.52 -15.51 5.33
N LEU A 170 2.68 -15.23 4.03
CA LEU A 170 1.90 -14.20 3.34
C LEU A 170 0.40 -14.55 3.27
N ARG A 171 0.06 -15.83 3.08
CA ARG A 171 -1.35 -16.30 3.12
C ARG A 171 -1.93 -16.19 4.52
N GLN A 172 -1.16 -16.51 5.56
CA GLN A 172 -1.58 -16.34 6.94
C GLN A 172 -1.85 -14.87 7.25
N MET A 173 -0.96 -13.97 6.81
CA MET A 173 -1.16 -12.52 6.97
C MET A 173 -2.42 -12.04 6.22
N LEU A 174 -2.65 -12.53 5.00
CA LEU A 174 -3.85 -12.24 4.22
C LEU A 174 -5.12 -12.68 4.98
N ALA A 175 -5.18 -13.94 5.43
CA ALA A 175 -6.31 -14.46 6.19
C ALA A 175 -6.51 -13.71 7.53
N SER A 176 -5.42 -13.36 8.19
CA SER A 176 -5.37 -12.51 9.39
C SER A 176 -5.96 -11.13 9.17
N ALA A 177 -5.74 -10.53 8.00
CA ALA A 177 -6.30 -9.24 7.63
C ALA A 177 -7.79 -9.38 7.29
N GLU A 178 -8.14 -10.38 6.48
CA GLU A 178 -9.53 -10.69 6.11
C GLU A 178 -10.41 -10.94 7.34
N ALA A 179 -9.94 -11.70 8.32
CA ALA A 179 -10.68 -11.95 9.55
C ALA A 179 -10.97 -10.68 10.39
N ARG A 180 -10.23 -9.59 10.14
CA ARG A 180 -10.34 -8.31 10.83
C ARG A 180 -11.04 -7.23 10.01
N THR A 181 -11.34 -7.51 8.76
CA THR A 181 -11.96 -6.55 7.84
C THR A 181 -13.25 -7.12 7.28
N HIS A 182 -14.32 -6.33 7.29
CA HIS A 182 -15.59 -6.73 6.69
C HIS A 182 -15.62 -6.32 5.22
N PRO A 183 -16.20 -7.11 4.30
CA PRO A 183 -16.36 -6.71 2.90
C PRO A 183 -17.05 -5.36 2.71
N GLU A 184 -17.96 -4.98 3.61
CA GLU A 184 -18.66 -3.69 3.59
C GLU A 184 -17.76 -2.48 3.90
N MET A 185 -16.59 -2.70 4.51
CA MET A 185 -15.59 -1.65 4.74
C MET A 185 -14.66 -1.45 3.54
N ALA A 186 -14.75 -2.32 2.54
CA ALA A 186 -13.90 -2.25 1.37
C ALA A 186 -14.37 -1.11 0.46
N ALA A 187 -13.41 -0.42 -0.12
CA ALA A 187 -13.67 0.67 -1.06
C ALA A 187 -12.93 0.42 -2.37
N PRO A 188 -13.47 0.86 -3.51
CA PRO A 188 -12.75 0.84 -4.76
C PRO A 188 -11.53 1.77 -4.64
N MET A 189 -10.36 1.22 -4.94
CA MET A 189 -9.09 1.91 -4.86
C MET A 189 -8.24 1.66 -6.09
N ARG A 190 -7.43 2.65 -6.45
CA ARG A 190 -6.49 2.56 -7.56
C ARG A 190 -5.15 3.20 -7.27
N GLY A 191 -4.16 2.88 -8.10
CA GLY A 191 -2.87 3.55 -8.08
C GLY A 191 -1.77 2.75 -8.73
N TYR A 192 -0.53 3.12 -8.38
CA TYR A 192 0.66 2.42 -8.86
C TYR A 192 1.46 1.86 -7.70
N ALA A 193 1.94 0.63 -7.88
CA ALA A 193 2.76 -0.05 -6.89
C ALA A 193 3.96 -0.72 -7.52
N ARG A 194 5.04 -0.84 -6.76
CA ARG A 194 6.23 -1.58 -7.18
C ARG A 194 6.19 -2.97 -6.60
N VAL A 195 6.23 -3.98 -7.46
CA VAL A 195 6.17 -5.39 -7.06
C VAL A 195 7.36 -5.70 -6.18
N THR A 196 7.09 -6.34 -5.05
CA THR A 196 8.14 -6.79 -4.11
C THR A 196 8.35 -8.29 -4.19
N THR A 197 7.26 -9.05 -4.25
CA THR A 197 7.28 -10.50 -4.46
C THR A 197 5.91 -10.96 -4.94
N GLY A 198 5.81 -12.20 -5.40
CA GLY A 198 4.54 -12.80 -5.76
C GLY A 198 4.68 -14.29 -5.99
N PHE A 199 3.58 -15.01 -5.88
CA PHE A 199 3.53 -16.43 -6.19
C PHE A 199 2.23 -16.78 -6.89
N ARG A 200 2.33 -17.59 -7.93
CA ARG A 200 1.21 -18.17 -8.66
C ARG A 200 1.23 -19.67 -8.40
N ARG A 201 0.08 -20.28 -8.09
CA ARG A 201 0.03 -21.71 -7.75
C ARG A 201 -1.17 -22.39 -8.39
N GLY A 202 -0.98 -22.90 -9.61
CA GLY A 202 -1.92 -23.82 -10.26
C GLY A 202 -3.38 -23.41 -10.09
N ASN A 203 -4.15 -24.22 -9.36
CA ASN A 203 -5.60 -24.04 -9.14
C ASN A 203 -5.97 -23.05 -8.00
N HIS A 204 -5.02 -22.35 -7.38
CA HIS A 204 -5.30 -21.33 -6.38
C HIS A 204 -5.04 -19.93 -6.95
N PRO A 205 -5.83 -18.91 -6.54
CA PRO A 205 -5.51 -17.54 -6.86
C PRO A 205 -4.07 -17.22 -6.46
N GLY A 206 -3.32 -16.64 -7.39
CA GLY A 206 -1.99 -16.09 -7.13
C GLY A 206 -2.07 -14.99 -6.08
N LEU A 207 -0.94 -14.67 -5.46
CA LEU A 207 -0.80 -13.49 -4.60
C LEU A 207 0.34 -12.63 -5.13
N LEU A 208 0.03 -11.38 -5.41
CA LEU A 208 1.02 -10.36 -5.72
C LEU A 208 1.18 -9.44 -4.50
N VAL A 209 2.42 -9.26 -4.07
CA VAL A 209 2.77 -8.37 -2.96
C VAL A 209 3.57 -7.20 -3.51
N ALA A 210 3.04 -5.99 -3.34
CA ALA A 210 3.64 -4.78 -3.87
C ALA A 210 3.71 -3.67 -2.82
N SER A 211 4.53 -2.66 -3.10
CA SER A 211 4.68 -1.49 -2.24
C SER A 211 4.18 -0.25 -3.01
N PRO A 212 3.11 0.43 -2.56
CA PRO A 212 2.48 1.47 -3.34
C PRO A 212 3.34 2.73 -3.40
N LEU A 213 3.37 3.39 -4.57
CA LEU A 213 3.77 4.79 -4.67
C LEU A 213 2.64 5.65 -4.12
N TYR A 214 1.42 5.45 -4.62
CA TYR A 214 0.22 6.07 -4.08
C TYR A 214 -0.97 5.11 -4.15
N VAL A 215 -1.96 5.40 -3.32
CA VAL A 215 -3.29 4.77 -3.36
C VAL A 215 -4.32 5.89 -3.25
N GLU A 216 -5.35 5.85 -4.07
CA GLU A 216 -6.51 6.73 -3.97
C GLU A 216 -7.81 5.95 -4.09
N PHE A 217 -8.90 6.55 -3.59
CA PHE A 217 -10.23 6.05 -3.91
C PHE A 217 -10.48 6.22 -5.40
N ASP A 218 -11.17 5.25 -5.98
CA ASP A 218 -11.67 5.36 -7.34
C ASP A 218 -13.12 5.85 -7.31
N ASP A 219 -13.31 7.10 -7.73
CA ASP A 219 -14.61 7.79 -7.70
C ASP A 219 -15.55 7.34 -8.85
N ASN A 220 -15.09 6.46 -9.74
CA ASN A 220 -15.81 6.01 -10.93
C ASN A 220 -16.81 4.86 -10.69
N LEU A 221 -16.98 4.40 -9.45
CA LEU A 221 -17.77 3.21 -9.10
C LEU A 221 -19.01 3.47 -8.22
N THR A 222 -19.49 4.72 -8.13
CA THR A 222 -20.78 5.06 -7.48
C THR A 222 -21.94 5.16 -8.45
#